data_AF-A0A3C1BE12-F1
#
_entry.id   AF-A0A3C1BE12-F1
#
_cell.length_a   1.000
_cell.length_b   1.000
_cell.length_c   1.000
_cell.angle_alpha   90.00
_cell.angle_beta   90.00
_cell.angle_gamma   90.00
#
_symmetry.space_group_name_H-M   'P 1'
#
loop_
_entity.id
_entity.type
_entity.pdbx_description
1 polymer ?
#
loop_
_entity_poly.entity_id
_entity_poly.type
_entity_poly.pdbx_seq_one_letter_code
_entity_poly.pdbx_strand_id
1 'polypeptide(L)'
;MNNITAFLTRLQTFNPRLVKQEAPIKADSKEMKSIDAYDITRETHYYDSFSYKSELRVLKDMALIDLLALDKERIGLQLAQLNKIKDRFKELWENYHQHYHDYHKDYKASYPFLIKPDTLFIVHNLQGDNADVVVTAQFVEDLADSIKLRESFLKELIRDVETMMEKQEPVANESLNSDEEISKPEDKSLKQEAPMQVNRYPTFKEGAANQLYNILKPYFITEDHFKLENLFLIVTHKNNHANFSKAKTNLY
;
A
#
# COMPACT_ATOMS: atom_id res chain seq x y z
N MET A 1 -1.10 -10.47 -9.16
CA MET A 1 -0.39 -9.18 -8.99
C MET A 1 -0.22 -8.95 -7.51
N ASN A 2 0.94 -8.47 -7.05
CA ASN A 2 1.16 -8.07 -5.65
C ASN A 2 0.33 -6.81 -5.36
N ASN A 3 -0.51 -6.81 -4.32
CA ASN A 3 -1.45 -5.73 -4.03
C ASN A 3 -0.74 -4.45 -3.61
N ILE A 4 0.45 -4.55 -3.01
CA ILE A 4 1.32 -3.40 -2.73
C ILE A 4 1.70 -2.70 -4.03
N THR A 5 2.08 -3.47 -5.06
CA THR A 5 2.40 -2.91 -6.36
C THR A 5 1.19 -2.22 -6.98
N ALA A 6 0.00 -2.83 -6.91
CA ALA A 6 -1.22 -2.20 -7.43
C ALA A 6 -1.56 -0.89 -6.71
N PHE A 7 -1.46 -0.88 -5.37
CA PHE A 7 -1.64 0.33 -4.58
C PHE A 7 -0.64 1.42 -4.95
N LEU A 8 0.67 1.10 -4.99
CA LEU A 8 1.72 2.06 -5.33
C LEU A 8 1.60 2.56 -6.76
N THR A 9 1.29 1.69 -7.72
CA THR A 9 1.04 2.10 -9.10
C THR A 9 -0.13 3.07 -9.17
N ARG A 10 -1.25 2.79 -8.49
CA ARG A 10 -2.40 3.70 -8.51
C ARG A 10 -2.12 5.02 -7.81
N LEU A 11 -1.44 4.95 -6.66
CA LEU A 11 -0.99 6.11 -5.87
C LEU A 11 -0.08 7.02 -6.70
N GLN A 12 0.88 6.43 -7.43
CA GLN A 12 1.92 7.13 -8.15
C GLN A 12 1.60 7.36 -9.64
N THR A 13 0.38 7.10 -10.10
CA THR A 13 -0.02 7.46 -11.47
C THR A 13 -0.85 8.73 -11.44
N PHE A 14 -0.40 9.73 -12.20
CA PHE A 14 -1.19 10.91 -12.50
C PHE A 14 -1.70 10.84 -13.92
N ASN A 15 -3.01 11.01 -14.08
CA ASN A 15 -3.64 10.97 -15.39
C ASN A 15 -4.51 12.21 -15.63
N PRO A 16 -3.90 13.42 -15.70
CA PRO A 16 -4.61 14.61 -16.11
C PRO A 16 -5.21 14.41 -17.50
N ARG A 17 -6.42 14.92 -17.70
CA ARG A 17 -7.15 14.85 -18.97
C ARG A 17 -7.12 16.21 -19.63
N LEU A 18 -7.22 16.20 -20.95
CA LEU A 18 -7.48 17.41 -21.72
C LEU A 18 -8.99 17.55 -21.87
N VAL A 19 -9.51 18.66 -21.38
CA VAL A 19 -10.91 19.04 -21.53
C VAL A 19 -10.99 20.37 -22.27
N LYS A 20 -12.02 20.52 -23.10
CA LYS A 20 -12.30 21.79 -23.77
C LYS A 20 -12.96 22.74 -22.77
N GLN A 21 -12.38 23.91 -22.59
CA GLN A 21 -12.95 25.01 -21.81
C GLN A 21 -13.17 26.22 -22.73
N GLU A 22 -14.26 26.95 -22.50
CA GLU A 22 -14.52 28.20 -23.20
C GLU A 22 -13.82 29.34 -22.49
N ALA A 23 -12.91 30.02 -23.19
CA ALA A 23 -12.19 31.18 -22.67
C ALA A 23 -12.27 32.35 -23.66
N PRO A 24 -12.35 33.59 -23.19
CA PRO A 24 -12.45 34.74 -24.08
C PRO A 24 -11.14 34.94 -24.86
N ILE A 25 -11.23 35.22 -26.16
CA ILE A 25 -10.06 35.37 -27.06
C ILE A 25 -9.13 36.51 -26.59
N LYS A 26 -9.68 37.50 -25.89
CA LYS A 26 -8.98 38.60 -25.22
C LYS A 26 -9.72 38.88 -23.92
N ALA A 27 -9.03 39.44 -22.91
CA ALA A 27 -9.59 39.72 -21.58
C ALA A 27 -10.96 40.44 -21.60
N ASP A 28 -11.26 41.22 -22.64
CA ASP A 28 -12.52 41.98 -22.81
C ASP A 28 -13.37 41.56 -24.03
N SER A 29 -13.07 40.43 -24.67
CA SER A 29 -13.83 39.95 -25.84
C SER A 29 -15.07 39.15 -25.42
N LYS A 30 -16.19 39.35 -26.11
CA LYS A 30 -17.36 38.45 -26.04
C LYS A 30 -17.18 37.16 -26.84
N GLU A 31 -16.19 37.11 -27.73
CA GLU A 31 -15.88 35.92 -28.50
C GLU A 31 -15.11 34.93 -27.62
N MET A 32 -15.71 33.75 -27.42
CA MET A 32 -15.11 32.64 -26.70
C MET A 32 -14.43 31.70 -27.71
N LYS A 33 -13.20 31.27 -27.38
CA LYS A 33 -12.51 30.18 -28.06
C LYS A 33 -12.54 28.96 -27.14
N SER A 34 -12.75 27.81 -27.74
CA SER A 34 -12.56 26.53 -27.07
C SER A 34 -11.06 26.25 -26.97
N ILE A 35 -10.52 26.23 -25.75
CA ILE A 35 -9.11 26.00 -25.45
C ILE A 35 -8.99 24.68 -24.67
N ASP A 36 -7.92 23.94 -24.92
CA ASP A 36 -7.61 22.74 -24.13
C ASP A 36 -7.08 23.15 -22.76
N ALA A 37 -7.63 22.58 -21.71
CA ALA A 37 -7.18 22.78 -20.33
C ALA A 37 -7.01 21.43 -19.65
N TYR A 38 -6.10 21.37 -18.67
CA TYR A 38 -5.96 20.18 -17.85
C TYR A 38 -7.09 20.04 -16.84
N ASP A 39 -7.57 18.81 -16.67
CA ASP A 39 -8.56 18.40 -15.69
C ASP A 39 -8.05 17.17 -14.92
N ILE A 40 -8.08 17.25 -13.59
CA ILE A 40 -7.77 16.14 -12.68
C ILE A 40 -8.83 15.96 -11.60
N THR A 41 -10.01 16.60 -11.73
CA THR A 41 -11.07 16.56 -10.71
C THR A 41 -11.46 15.13 -10.34
N ARG A 42 -11.39 14.18 -11.29
CA ARG A 42 -11.69 12.75 -11.05
C ARG A 42 -10.73 12.02 -10.12
N GLU A 43 -9.57 12.60 -9.81
CA GLU A 43 -8.56 12.02 -8.90
C GLU A 43 -8.46 12.78 -7.57
N THR A 44 -9.48 13.57 -7.25
CA THR A 44 -9.61 14.34 -6.00
C THR A 44 -10.55 13.64 -5.01
N HIS A 45 -11.03 14.36 -3.98
CA HIS A 45 -11.97 13.88 -2.98
C HIS A 45 -13.42 14.38 -3.18
N TYR A 46 -13.72 15.06 -4.29
CA TYR A 46 -15.04 15.59 -4.60
C TYR A 46 -16.07 14.52 -5.02
N TYR A 47 -17.35 14.89 -5.08
CA TYR A 47 -18.46 13.93 -5.25
C TYR A 47 -18.35 13.10 -6.54
N ASP A 48 -17.88 13.71 -7.64
CA ASP A 48 -17.67 13.04 -8.92
C ASP A 48 -16.43 12.12 -8.96
N SER A 49 -15.60 12.14 -7.90
CA SER A 49 -14.40 11.31 -7.75
C SER A 49 -14.51 10.28 -6.62
N PHE A 50 -15.72 10.02 -6.10
CA PHE A 50 -15.95 8.99 -5.06
C PHE A 50 -15.35 7.63 -5.44
N SER A 51 -15.35 7.30 -6.73
CA SER A 51 -14.73 6.08 -7.26
C SER A 51 -13.24 6.02 -6.97
N TYR A 52 -12.51 7.14 -7.10
CA TYR A 52 -11.06 7.18 -6.93
C TYR A 52 -10.65 6.96 -5.48
N LYS A 53 -11.25 7.71 -4.55
CA LYS A 53 -10.98 7.56 -3.11
C LYS A 53 -11.33 6.15 -2.62
N SER A 54 -12.43 5.59 -3.11
CA SER A 54 -12.86 4.24 -2.75
C SER A 54 -11.93 3.17 -3.32
N GLU A 55 -11.51 3.32 -4.58
CA GLU A 55 -10.50 2.47 -5.22
C GLU A 55 -9.19 2.47 -4.43
N LEU A 56 -8.64 3.65 -4.11
CA LEU A 56 -7.41 3.77 -3.31
C LEU A 56 -7.54 3.11 -1.95
N ARG A 57 -8.70 3.22 -1.28
CA ARG A 57 -8.95 2.56 -0.01
C ARG A 57 -8.88 1.04 -0.12
N VAL A 58 -9.59 0.47 -1.08
CA VAL A 58 -9.57 -0.99 -1.31
C VAL A 58 -8.15 -1.47 -1.60
N LEU A 59 -7.42 -0.76 -2.45
CA LEU A 59 -6.03 -1.09 -2.75
C LEU A 59 -5.13 -0.99 -1.52
N LYS A 60 -5.31 0.04 -0.68
CA LYS A 60 -4.58 0.19 0.59
C LYS A 60 -4.82 -1.01 1.50
N ASP A 61 -6.08 -1.39 1.69
CA ASP A 61 -6.47 -2.48 2.59
C ASP A 61 -5.90 -3.83 2.10
N MET A 62 -5.91 -4.07 0.79
CA MET A 62 -5.28 -5.26 0.20
C MET A 62 -3.75 -5.24 0.32
N ALA A 63 -3.12 -4.08 0.12
CA ALA A 63 -1.68 -3.92 0.32
C ALA A 63 -1.27 -4.16 1.77
N LEU A 64 -2.09 -3.73 2.74
CA LEU A 64 -1.87 -4.00 4.16
C LEU A 64 -1.88 -5.51 4.45
N ILE A 65 -2.87 -6.24 3.94
CA ILE A 65 -2.95 -7.70 4.10
C ILE A 65 -1.69 -8.38 3.53
N ASP A 66 -1.26 -7.99 2.33
CA ASP A 66 -0.05 -8.51 1.70
C ASP A 66 1.21 -8.22 2.53
N LEU A 67 1.33 -7.01 3.11
CA LEU A 67 2.46 -6.63 3.98
C LEU A 67 2.46 -7.46 5.26
N LEU A 68 1.32 -7.63 5.92
CA LEU A 68 1.22 -8.37 7.17
C LEU A 68 1.44 -9.88 7.02
N ALA A 69 1.35 -10.40 5.80
CA ALA A 69 1.70 -11.79 5.49
C ALA A 69 3.22 -12.04 5.41
N LEU A 70 4.04 -10.98 5.41
CA LEU A 70 5.50 -11.07 5.36
C LEU A 70 6.11 -11.30 6.75
N ASP A 71 7.34 -11.77 6.80
CA ASP A 71 8.14 -11.79 8.03
C ASP A 71 8.60 -10.38 8.44
N LYS A 72 8.95 -10.22 9.72
CA LYS A 72 9.30 -8.92 10.33
C LYS A 72 10.41 -8.17 9.57
N GLU A 73 11.44 -8.88 9.10
CA GLU A 73 12.55 -8.25 8.36
C GLU A 73 12.05 -7.70 7.02
N ARG A 74 11.25 -8.48 6.28
CA ARG A 74 10.67 -8.03 5.02
C ARG A 74 9.68 -6.89 5.21
N ILE A 75 8.86 -6.90 6.26
CA ILE A 75 8.00 -5.75 6.57
C ILE A 75 8.85 -4.50 6.80
N GLY A 76 9.92 -4.60 7.59
CA GLY A 76 10.86 -3.49 7.82
C GLY A 76 11.46 -2.94 6.52
N LEU A 77 11.88 -3.83 5.60
CA LEU A 77 12.38 -3.42 4.29
C LEU A 77 11.31 -2.70 3.44
N GLN A 78 10.08 -3.21 3.42
CA GLN A 78 8.98 -2.55 2.68
C GLN A 78 8.63 -1.20 3.30
N LEU A 79 8.58 -1.10 4.63
CA LEU A 79 8.31 0.14 5.35
C LEU A 79 9.37 1.20 5.05
N ALA A 80 10.64 0.82 4.96
CA ALA A 80 11.71 1.73 4.55
C ALA A 80 11.50 2.27 3.13
N GLN A 81 10.98 1.47 2.19
CA GLN A 81 10.66 1.96 0.84
C GLN A 81 9.44 2.87 0.83
N LEU A 82 8.39 2.56 1.59
CA LEU A 82 7.21 3.42 1.74
C LEU A 82 7.58 4.79 2.32
N ASN A 83 8.48 4.83 3.31
CA ASN A 83 8.99 6.08 3.88
C ASN A 83 9.78 6.91 2.86
N LYS A 84 10.56 6.30 1.97
CA LYS A 84 11.20 7.05 0.86
C LYS A 84 10.19 7.71 -0.07
N ILE A 85 9.06 7.05 -0.34
CA ILE A 85 7.99 7.64 -1.16
C ILE A 85 7.36 8.81 -0.41
N LYS A 86 7.10 8.65 0.90
CA LYS A 86 6.60 9.72 1.77
C LYS A 86 7.54 10.94 1.79
N ASP A 87 8.86 10.73 1.80
CA ASP A 87 9.82 11.84 1.75
C ASP A 87 9.77 12.60 0.41
N ARG A 88 9.54 11.90 -0.71
CA ARG A 88 9.36 12.55 -2.02
C ARG A 88 8.10 13.42 -2.11
N PHE A 89 7.05 13.09 -1.36
CA PHE A 89 5.89 14.00 -1.24
C PHE A 89 6.30 15.34 -0.63
N LYS A 90 7.23 15.34 0.33
CA LYS A 90 7.73 16.59 0.94
C LYS A 90 8.46 17.46 -0.08
N GLU A 91 9.36 16.87 -0.87
CA GLU A 91 10.08 17.58 -1.94
C GLU A 91 9.10 18.15 -2.99
N LEU A 92 8.08 17.38 -3.36
CA LEU A 92 7.04 17.85 -4.26
C LEU A 92 6.27 19.05 -3.68
N TRP A 93 5.88 18.99 -2.40
CA TRP A 93 5.19 20.09 -1.73
C TRP A 93 6.04 21.36 -1.65
N GLU A 94 7.34 21.22 -1.41
CA GLU A 94 8.29 22.34 -1.45
C GLU A 94 8.29 23.00 -2.83
N ASN A 95 8.37 22.23 -3.92
CA ASN A 95 8.29 22.76 -5.28
C ASN A 95 6.91 23.38 -5.60
N TYR A 96 5.83 22.74 -5.16
CA TYR A 96 4.47 23.24 -5.33
C TYR A 96 4.34 24.63 -4.70
N HIS A 97 4.67 24.77 -3.42
CA HIS A 97 4.54 26.04 -2.69
C HIS A 97 5.49 27.13 -3.19
N GLN A 98 6.67 26.77 -3.71
CA GLN A 98 7.61 27.74 -4.30
C GLN A 98 7.04 28.40 -5.56
N HIS A 99 6.22 27.69 -6.33
CA HIS A 99 5.69 28.15 -7.61
C HIS A 99 4.21 28.53 -7.56
N TYR A 100 3.52 28.22 -6.46
CA TYR A 100 2.11 28.49 -6.26
C TYR A 100 1.83 29.98 -5.98
N HIS A 101 0.74 30.48 -6.53
CA HIS A 101 0.34 31.89 -6.43
C HIS A 101 -1.18 32.00 -6.26
N ASP A 102 -1.61 32.36 -5.05
CA ASP A 102 -3.02 32.37 -4.59
C ASP A 102 -4.04 33.17 -5.45
N TYR A 103 -3.61 33.93 -6.47
CA TYR A 103 -4.48 34.89 -7.18
C TYR A 103 -4.28 34.95 -8.71
N HIS A 104 -3.57 34.01 -9.32
CA HIS A 104 -3.50 33.97 -10.79
C HIS A 104 -4.71 33.22 -11.36
N LYS A 105 -5.49 33.92 -12.21
CA LYS A 105 -6.58 33.29 -12.98
C LYS A 105 -6.06 32.16 -13.87
N ASP A 106 -4.88 32.35 -14.45
CA ASP A 106 -4.18 31.39 -15.29
C ASP A 106 -2.71 31.26 -14.87
N TYR A 107 -2.26 30.02 -14.69
CA TYR A 107 -0.86 29.70 -14.44
C TYR A 107 -0.09 29.60 -15.76
N LYS A 108 1.24 29.77 -15.71
CA LYS A 108 2.08 29.53 -16.88
C LYS A 108 1.90 28.08 -17.36
N ALA A 109 1.90 27.85 -18.67
CA ALA A 109 1.84 26.51 -19.24
C ALA A 109 2.94 25.57 -18.71
N SER A 110 4.09 26.15 -18.32
CA SER A 110 5.20 25.43 -17.72
C SER A 110 5.02 25.05 -16.25
N TYR A 111 3.98 25.52 -15.57
CA TYR A 111 3.76 25.29 -14.14
C TYR A 111 3.80 23.80 -13.75
N PRO A 112 3.12 22.87 -14.45
CA PRO A 112 3.19 21.44 -14.13
C PRO A 112 4.60 20.86 -14.23
N PHE A 113 5.52 21.47 -14.98
CA PHE A 113 6.91 21.03 -15.07
C PHE A 113 7.79 21.64 -13.97
N LEU A 114 7.46 22.85 -13.51
CA LEU A 114 8.17 23.53 -12.41
C LEU A 114 8.01 22.80 -11.08
N ILE A 115 6.84 22.21 -10.84
CA ILE A 115 6.58 21.45 -9.61
C ILE A 115 7.24 20.05 -9.61
N LYS A 116 7.82 19.62 -10.74
CA LYS A 116 8.52 18.34 -10.93
C LYS A 116 7.74 17.09 -10.48
N PRO A 117 6.52 16.87 -11.00
CA PRO A 117 5.67 15.77 -10.59
C PRO A 117 6.26 14.41 -10.97
N ASP A 118 7.13 14.36 -11.99
CA ASP A 118 7.85 13.18 -12.47
C ASP A 118 8.81 12.57 -11.45
N THR A 119 9.19 13.33 -10.42
CA THR A 119 10.02 12.85 -9.30
C THR A 119 9.29 11.83 -8.39
N LEU A 120 7.96 11.90 -8.36
CA LEU A 120 7.09 11.07 -7.53
C LEU A 120 6.07 10.26 -8.35
N PHE A 121 5.62 10.79 -9.48
CA PHE A 121 4.52 10.27 -10.26
C PHE A 121 4.92 9.86 -11.67
N ILE A 122 4.29 8.80 -12.15
CA ILE A 122 4.15 8.46 -13.56
C ILE A 122 3.05 9.38 -14.10
N VAL A 123 3.45 10.43 -14.82
CA VAL A 123 2.53 11.43 -15.37
C VAL A 123 2.15 11.05 -16.80
N HIS A 124 0.86 10.88 -17.06
CA HIS A 124 0.31 10.68 -18.40
C HIS A 124 -0.26 11.99 -18.96
N ASN A 125 -0.29 12.11 -20.28
CA ASN A 125 -0.99 13.18 -21.01
C ASN A 125 -0.54 14.62 -20.70
N LEU A 126 0.57 14.81 -19.98
CA LEU A 126 1.17 16.13 -19.84
C LEU A 126 1.87 16.50 -21.15
N GLN A 127 1.34 17.50 -21.83
CA GLN A 127 1.90 18.06 -23.05
C GLN A 127 2.94 19.13 -22.71
N GLY A 128 4.00 19.22 -23.51
CA GLY A 128 5.08 20.19 -23.31
C GLY A 128 4.60 21.64 -23.33
N ASP A 129 5.44 22.54 -22.82
CA ASP A 129 5.16 23.99 -22.64
C ASP A 129 4.59 24.73 -23.86
N ASN A 130 4.78 24.20 -25.07
CA ASN A 130 4.37 24.81 -26.33
C ASN A 130 3.01 24.34 -26.86
N ALA A 131 2.28 23.50 -26.12
CA ALA A 131 1.13 22.77 -26.66
C ALA A 131 -0.21 23.52 -26.68
N ASP A 132 -0.22 24.84 -26.41
CA ASP A 132 -1.43 25.67 -26.31
C ASP A 132 -2.48 25.11 -25.32
N VAL A 133 -2.00 24.46 -24.24
CA VAL A 133 -2.84 23.95 -23.14
C VAL A 133 -2.78 24.91 -21.96
N VAL A 134 -3.94 25.31 -21.46
CA VAL A 134 -4.08 26.23 -20.34
C VAL A 134 -4.01 25.48 -19.02
N VAL A 135 -3.27 26.05 -18.07
CA VAL A 135 -3.19 25.61 -16.68
C VAL A 135 -4.05 26.54 -15.85
N THR A 136 -5.24 26.09 -15.50
CA THR A 136 -6.20 26.90 -14.75
C THR A 136 -5.92 26.87 -13.25
N ALA A 137 -6.40 27.87 -12.51
CA ALA A 137 -6.37 27.83 -11.05
C ALA A 137 -7.06 26.58 -10.48
N GLN A 138 -8.21 26.19 -11.05
CA GLN A 138 -8.93 24.98 -10.63
C GLN A 138 -8.07 23.73 -10.77
N PHE A 139 -7.34 23.58 -11.87
CA PHE A 139 -6.44 22.44 -12.05
C PHE A 139 -5.35 22.40 -10.97
N VAL A 140 -4.78 23.55 -10.61
CA VAL A 140 -3.73 23.65 -9.59
C VAL A 140 -4.27 23.29 -8.19
N GLU A 141 -5.46 23.76 -7.84
CA GLU A 141 -6.14 23.37 -6.59
C GLU A 141 -6.47 21.87 -6.57
N ASP A 142 -7.09 21.35 -7.64
CA ASP A 142 -7.43 19.93 -7.76
C ASP A 142 -6.17 19.06 -7.70
N LEU A 143 -5.05 19.53 -8.25
CA LEU A 143 -3.77 18.86 -8.15
C LEU A 143 -3.29 18.77 -6.70
N ALA A 144 -3.35 19.87 -5.93
CA ALA A 144 -3.01 19.85 -4.51
C ALA A 144 -3.89 18.87 -3.73
N ASP A 145 -5.20 18.90 -3.96
CA ASP A 145 -6.14 17.99 -3.30
C ASP A 145 -5.88 16.52 -3.66
N SER A 146 -5.56 16.27 -4.93
CA SER A 146 -5.19 14.96 -5.46
C SER A 146 -3.89 14.44 -4.82
N ILE A 147 -2.86 15.28 -4.67
CA ILE A 147 -1.59 14.96 -3.97
C ILE A 147 -1.86 14.66 -2.49
N LYS A 148 -2.61 15.54 -1.81
CA LYS A 148 -2.92 15.43 -0.38
C LYS A 148 -3.68 14.14 -0.06
N LEU A 149 -4.64 13.78 -0.91
CA LEU A 149 -5.39 12.52 -0.78
C LEU A 149 -4.47 11.30 -0.88
N ARG A 150 -3.54 11.29 -1.84
CA ARG A 150 -2.58 10.19 -2.00
C ARG A 150 -1.65 10.10 -0.79
N GLU A 151 -1.09 11.23 -0.39
CA GLU A 151 -0.21 11.31 0.77
C GLU A 151 -0.91 10.78 2.03
N SER A 152 -2.19 11.09 2.24
CA SER A 152 -2.94 10.59 3.40
C SER A 152 -3.07 9.07 3.37
N PHE A 153 -3.40 8.46 2.23
CA PHE A 153 -3.49 6.99 2.13
C PHE A 153 -2.14 6.29 2.33
N LEU A 154 -1.03 6.88 1.85
CA LEU A 154 0.31 6.36 2.11
C LEU A 154 0.66 6.44 3.60
N LYS A 155 0.38 7.57 4.26
CA LYS A 155 0.61 7.76 5.69
C LYS A 155 -0.23 6.80 6.52
N GLU A 156 -1.49 6.58 6.15
CA GLU A 156 -2.35 5.58 6.79
C GLU A 156 -1.76 4.18 6.67
N LEU A 157 -1.34 3.75 5.48
CA LEU A 157 -0.73 2.42 5.29
C LEU A 157 0.51 2.24 6.16
N ILE A 158 1.42 3.22 6.15
CA ILE A 158 2.64 3.21 6.96
C ILE A 158 2.29 3.05 8.45
N ARG A 159 1.38 3.89 8.95
CA ARG A 159 0.95 3.86 10.35
C ARG A 159 0.29 2.54 10.72
N ASP A 160 -0.58 2.01 9.85
CA ASP A 160 -1.31 0.78 10.09
C ASP A 160 -0.33 -0.42 10.14
N VAL A 161 0.72 -0.42 9.32
CA VAL A 161 1.81 -1.42 9.37
C VAL A 161 2.65 -1.28 10.64
N GLU A 162 3.10 -0.06 10.98
CA GLU A 162 3.88 0.23 12.20
C GLU A 162 3.14 -0.24 13.46
N THR A 163 1.85 0.11 13.58
CA THR A 163 1.00 -0.29 14.71
C THR A 163 0.92 -1.81 14.86
N MET A 164 0.92 -2.56 13.75
CA MET A 164 0.87 -4.02 13.79
C MET A 164 2.23 -4.63 14.10
N MET A 165 3.33 -4.00 13.68
CA MET A 165 4.69 -4.41 14.05
C MET A 165 4.95 -4.22 15.55
N GLU A 166 4.50 -3.10 16.12
CA GLU A 166 4.63 -2.82 17.57
C GLU A 166 3.86 -3.84 18.41
N LYS A 167 2.64 -4.23 18.00
CA LYS A 167 1.85 -5.27 18.69
C LYS A 167 2.47 -6.67 18.64
N GLN A 168 3.33 -6.94 17.67
CA GLN A 168 4.04 -8.21 17.54
C GLN A 168 5.29 -8.28 18.43
N GLU A 169 5.74 -7.16 18.99
CA GLU A 169 6.77 -7.18 20.02
C GLU A 169 6.11 -7.61 21.34
N PRO A 170 6.51 -8.75 21.94
CA PRO A 170 6.09 -9.03 23.30
C PRO A 170 6.62 -7.90 24.17
N VAL A 171 5.74 -7.29 24.97
CA VAL A 171 6.08 -6.33 26.02
C VAL A 171 6.95 -7.05 27.05
N ALA A 172 8.23 -7.22 26.72
CA ALA A 172 9.26 -7.50 27.69
C ALA A 172 9.53 -6.17 28.37
N ASN A 173 9.21 -6.11 29.67
CA ASN A 173 9.47 -5.02 30.62
C ASN A 173 8.28 -4.10 30.95
N GLU A 174 7.18 -4.67 31.41
CA GLU A 174 6.47 -4.09 32.57
C GLU A 174 6.80 -4.93 33.81
N SER A 175 8.04 -4.85 34.27
CA SER A 175 8.39 -5.28 35.62
C SER A 175 8.07 -4.14 36.58
N LEU A 176 7.02 -4.38 37.36
CA LEU A 176 6.59 -3.68 38.56
C LEU A 176 7.77 -3.07 39.33
N ASN A 177 7.73 -1.75 39.53
CA ASN A 177 8.47 -1.08 40.59
C ASN A 177 7.88 -1.51 41.94
N SER A 178 8.66 -2.26 42.71
CA SER A 178 8.53 -2.33 44.16
C SER A 178 9.89 -2.70 44.74
N ASP A 179 10.38 -1.81 45.58
CA ASP A 179 11.70 -1.77 46.17
C ASP A 179 12.06 -2.98 47.07
N GLU A 180 13.36 -3.03 47.38
CA GLU A 180 14.03 -3.63 48.55
C GLU A 180 14.77 -4.98 48.40
N GLU A 181 16.09 -4.80 48.34
CA GLU A 181 17.17 -5.45 49.12
C GLU A 181 17.60 -6.93 48.92
N ILE A 182 18.85 -7.01 48.41
CA ILE A 182 20.00 -7.82 48.88
C ILE A 182 19.78 -9.32 49.11
N SER A 183 20.41 -10.14 48.25
CA SER A 183 21.53 -11.05 48.62
C SER A 183 21.85 -12.04 47.49
N LYS A 184 23.12 -12.03 47.05
CA LYS A 184 23.81 -13.15 46.36
C LYS A 184 23.81 -14.41 47.24
N PRO A 185 23.83 -15.65 46.72
CA PRO A 185 25.10 -16.22 46.20
C PRO A 185 25.03 -17.23 45.04
N GLU A 186 26.14 -17.25 44.31
CA GLU A 186 26.90 -18.36 43.70
C GLU A 186 26.20 -19.52 42.95
N ASP A 187 26.49 -19.52 41.64
CA ASP A 187 27.21 -20.58 40.89
C ASP A 187 26.58 -21.98 40.79
N LYS A 188 25.90 -22.25 39.66
CA LYS A 188 25.87 -23.59 39.03
C LYS A 188 25.81 -23.50 37.50
N SER A 189 26.92 -23.94 36.90
CA SER A 189 27.09 -24.34 35.51
C SER A 189 25.93 -25.16 34.94
N LEU A 190 25.39 -24.78 33.78
CA LEU A 190 24.58 -25.62 32.91
C LEU A 190 24.95 -25.38 31.43
N LYS A 191 25.25 -26.50 30.77
CA LYS A 191 25.77 -26.66 29.41
C LYS A 191 24.82 -26.05 28.37
N GLN A 192 25.36 -25.27 27.44
CA GLN A 192 24.67 -24.88 26.21
C GLN A 192 24.60 -26.07 25.25
N GLU A 193 23.41 -26.65 25.09
CA GLU A 193 23.09 -27.50 23.93
C GLU A 193 22.72 -26.61 22.74
N ALA A 194 23.30 -26.92 21.57
CA ALA A 194 23.06 -26.19 20.33
C ALA A 194 21.61 -26.36 19.85
N PRO A 195 20.98 -25.33 19.26
CA PRO A 195 19.58 -25.40 18.85
C PRO A 195 19.40 -26.34 17.64
N MET A 196 18.53 -27.34 17.82
CA MET A 196 18.05 -28.22 16.73
C MET A 196 17.26 -27.41 15.68
N GLN A 197 17.61 -27.57 14.40
CA GLN A 197 16.83 -27.06 13.28
C GLN A 197 15.44 -27.71 13.23
N VAL A 198 14.38 -26.90 13.40
CA VAL A 198 12.99 -27.35 13.25
C VAL A 198 12.57 -27.23 11.78
N ASN A 199 12.85 -28.27 10.99
CA ASN A 199 12.29 -28.46 9.65
C ASN A 199 10.85 -29.01 9.75
N ARG A 200 9.86 -28.17 10.06
CA ARG A 200 8.45 -28.54 9.91
C ARG A 200 7.64 -27.41 9.30
N TYR A 201 7.09 -27.67 8.11
CA TYR A 201 6.12 -26.78 7.47
C TYR A 201 4.84 -26.68 8.32
N PRO A 202 4.22 -25.49 8.42
CA PRO A 202 2.97 -25.34 9.15
C PRO A 202 1.87 -26.17 8.47
N THR A 203 1.14 -26.93 9.28
CA THR A 203 0.01 -27.75 8.84
C THR A 203 -1.24 -27.24 9.53
N PHE A 204 -2.37 -27.26 8.82
CA PHE A 204 -3.65 -26.90 9.42
C PHE A 204 -3.99 -27.86 10.56
N LYS A 205 -4.59 -27.33 11.63
CA LYS A 205 -5.25 -28.17 12.62
C LYS A 205 -6.33 -29.00 11.91
N GLU A 206 -6.50 -30.25 12.34
CA GLU A 206 -7.47 -31.18 11.74
C GLU A 206 -8.87 -30.54 11.70
N GLY A 207 -9.51 -30.57 10.53
CA GLY A 207 -10.81 -29.93 10.30
C GLY A 207 -10.80 -28.42 10.00
N ALA A 208 -9.73 -27.68 10.31
CA ALA A 208 -9.66 -26.23 10.04
C ALA A 208 -9.62 -25.92 8.53
N ALA A 209 -8.99 -26.79 7.74
CA ALA A 209 -8.95 -26.67 6.28
C ALA A 209 -10.36 -26.74 5.65
N ASN A 210 -11.23 -27.63 6.17
CA ASN A 210 -12.63 -27.73 5.72
C ASN A 210 -13.45 -26.50 6.09
N GLN A 211 -13.24 -25.96 7.30
CA GLN A 211 -13.93 -24.75 7.74
C GLN A 211 -13.54 -23.55 6.87
N LEU A 212 -12.25 -23.39 6.59
CA LEU A 212 -11.75 -22.32 5.73
C LEU A 212 -12.23 -22.46 4.28
N TYR A 213 -12.23 -23.70 3.74
CA TYR A 213 -12.79 -23.98 2.42
C TYR A 213 -14.26 -23.55 2.32
N ASN A 214 -15.09 -23.91 3.32
CA ASN A 214 -16.50 -23.55 3.32
C ASN A 214 -16.75 -22.04 3.42
N ILE A 215 -15.87 -21.30 4.10
CA ILE A 215 -15.93 -19.83 4.16
C ILE A 215 -15.59 -19.20 2.80
N LEU A 216 -14.58 -19.75 2.11
CA LEU A 216 -14.08 -19.18 0.86
C LEU A 216 -14.89 -19.61 -0.36
N LYS A 217 -15.49 -20.80 -0.36
CA LYS A 217 -16.23 -21.38 -1.48
C LYS A 217 -17.25 -20.44 -2.15
N PRO A 218 -18.07 -19.65 -1.43
CA PRO A 218 -19.05 -18.75 -2.05
C PRO A 218 -18.44 -17.61 -2.86
N TYR A 219 -17.16 -17.29 -2.67
CA TYR A 219 -16.47 -16.20 -3.35
C TYR A 219 -15.84 -16.60 -4.69
N PHE A 220 -15.93 -17.88 -5.06
CA PHE A 220 -15.38 -18.42 -6.30
C PHE A 220 -16.49 -18.95 -7.21
N ILE A 221 -16.26 -18.90 -8.52
CA ILE A 221 -17.12 -19.54 -9.51
C ILE A 221 -17.04 -21.08 -9.39
N THR A 222 -18.13 -21.76 -9.76
CA THR A 222 -18.31 -23.20 -9.50
C THR A 222 -17.23 -24.06 -10.15
N GLU A 223 -16.69 -23.63 -11.29
CA GLU A 223 -15.63 -24.32 -12.03
C GLU A 223 -14.30 -24.38 -11.25
N ASP A 224 -14.07 -23.43 -10.33
CA ASP A 224 -12.84 -23.36 -9.54
C ASP A 224 -12.95 -24.05 -8.17
N HIS A 225 -14.15 -24.49 -7.77
CA HIS A 225 -14.39 -25.13 -6.47
C HIS A 225 -13.57 -26.41 -6.29
N PHE A 226 -13.39 -27.20 -7.35
CA PHE A 226 -12.59 -28.43 -7.32
C PHE A 226 -11.08 -28.15 -7.14
N LYS A 227 -10.56 -27.08 -7.76
CA LYS A 227 -9.16 -26.68 -7.57
C LYS A 227 -8.93 -26.14 -6.16
N LEU A 228 -9.88 -25.35 -5.67
CA LEU A 228 -9.86 -24.78 -4.32
C LEU A 228 -9.88 -25.90 -3.26
N GLU A 229 -10.74 -26.90 -3.43
CA GLU A 229 -10.83 -28.06 -2.52
C GLU A 229 -9.50 -28.84 -2.47
N ASN A 230 -8.89 -29.09 -3.63
CA ASN A 230 -7.60 -29.76 -3.71
C ASN A 230 -6.46 -29.00 -3.01
N LEU A 231 -6.46 -27.66 -3.07
CA LEU A 231 -5.45 -26.84 -2.39
C LEU A 231 -5.52 -26.97 -0.86
N PHE A 232 -6.73 -27.14 -0.30
CA PHE A 232 -6.92 -27.25 1.15
C PHE A 232 -6.81 -28.70 1.66
N LEU A 233 -7.19 -29.71 0.86
CA LEU A 233 -7.31 -31.10 1.32
C LEU A 233 -6.15 -32.03 0.92
N ILE A 234 -5.26 -31.62 -0.01
CA ILE A 234 -4.05 -32.41 -0.31
C ILE A 234 -3.02 -32.31 0.84
N VAL A 235 -3.04 -31.22 1.61
CA VAL A 235 -2.13 -31.01 2.76
C VAL A 235 -2.50 -31.91 3.95
N THR A 236 -3.77 -32.29 4.10
CA THR A 236 -4.22 -33.15 5.21
C THR A 236 -3.98 -34.64 4.95
N HIS A 237 -3.99 -35.11 3.70
CA HIS A 237 -3.77 -36.54 3.39
C HIS A 237 -2.30 -36.97 3.25
N LYS A 238 -1.35 -36.05 2.96
CA LYS A 238 0.07 -36.42 2.90
C LYS A 238 0.68 -36.76 4.26
N ASN A 239 0.05 -36.37 5.37
CA ASN A 239 0.53 -36.69 6.72
C ASN A 239 0.07 -38.06 7.26
N ASN A 240 -0.85 -38.75 6.57
CA ASN A 240 -1.30 -40.09 6.99
C ASN A 240 -0.57 -41.25 6.28
N HIS A 241 0.34 -40.98 5.33
CA HIS A 241 1.14 -42.02 4.67
C HIS A 241 2.59 -42.16 5.16
N ALA A 242 3.05 -41.32 6.09
CA ALA A 242 4.41 -41.41 6.64
C ALA A 242 4.55 -42.31 7.89
N ASN A 243 3.45 -42.87 8.41
CA ASN A 243 3.45 -43.70 9.64
C ASN A 243 3.17 -45.20 9.42
N PHE A 244 3.23 -45.72 8.19
CA PHE A 244 3.10 -47.16 7.91
C PHE A 244 4.31 -47.76 7.17
N SER A 245 5.53 -47.28 7.43
CA SER A 245 6.76 -47.92 6.90
C SER A 245 7.85 -48.18 7.95
N LYS A 246 7.51 -48.27 9.24
CA LYS A 246 8.42 -48.79 10.28
C LYS A 246 7.68 -49.68 11.29
N ALA A 247 7.06 -50.74 10.79
CA ALA A 247 6.69 -51.89 11.63
C ALA A 247 6.48 -53.11 10.74
N LYS A 248 7.58 -53.69 10.23
CA LYS A 248 7.71 -55.11 9.84
C LYS A 248 9.11 -55.37 9.26
N THR A 249 10.11 -55.36 10.13
CA THR A 249 11.31 -56.20 9.94
C THR A 249 11.98 -56.37 11.29
N ASN A 250 11.44 -57.31 12.07
CA ASN A 250 12.16 -58.15 13.02
C ASN A 250 11.11 -58.98 13.76
N LEU A 251 10.93 -60.22 13.30
CA LEU A 251 10.87 -61.43 14.14
C LEU A 251 10.31 -62.61 13.32
N TYR A 252 11.16 -63.63 13.23
CA TYR A 252 11.01 -64.99 12.68
C TYR A 252 11.14 -65.17 11.16
#